data_AF-A0A6J4QWM7-F1
#
_entry.id   AF-A0A6J4QWM7-F1
#
_cell.length_a   1.000
_cell.length_b   1.000
_cell.length_c   1.000
_cell.angle_alpha   90.00
_cell.angle_beta   90.00
_cell.angle_gamma   90.00
#
_symmetry.space_group_name_H-M   'P 1'
#
loop_
_entity.id
_entity.type
_entity.pdbx_description
1 polymer ?
#
loop_
_entity_poly.entity_id
_entity_poly.type
_entity_poly.pdbx_seq_one_letter_code
_entity_poly.pdbx_strand_id
1 'polypeptide(L)'
;MAYSVMIWLVNPGSHPQQDEEEVRISDASETVPGAHTGANIGHALPRMVYGVYENQNEAEGALKEISNNLQQNAPLRIDANSHRLFLIPADRVHYVVCEEVTRPKDE
;
A
#
# COMPACT_ATOMS: atom_id res chain seq x y z
N MET A 1 0.67 -0.59 20.17
CA MET A 1 0.33 0.31 19.04
C MET A 1 0.92 -0.36 17.81
N ALA A 2 0.13 -0.47 16.74
CA ALA A 2 0.52 -1.22 15.55
C ALA A 2 1.23 -0.28 14.57
N TYR A 3 1.96 -0.85 13.61
CA TYR A 3 2.68 -0.09 12.59
C TYR A 3 2.25 -0.54 11.20
N SER A 4 1.94 0.40 10.32
CA SER A 4 1.59 0.14 8.92
C SER A 4 2.74 0.54 8.02
N VAL A 5 3.18 -0.38 7.16
CA VAL A 5 4.13 -0.08 6.09
C VAL A 5 3.37 0.11 4.78
N MET A 6 3.56 1.28 4.16
CA MET A 6 2.89 1.68 2.92
C MET A 6 3.92 1.99 1.84
N ILE A 7 3.61 1.54 0.62
CA ILE A 7 4.41 1.80 -0.59
C ILE A 7 3.69 2.83 -1.43
N TRP A 8 4.38 3.90 -1.80
CA TRP A 8 3.87 4.92 -2.71
C TRP A 8 4.44 4.72 -4.11
N LEU A 9 3.56 4.71 -5.10
CA LEU A 9 3.89 4.46 -6.51
C LEU A 9 4.04 5.74 -7.34
N VAL A 10 3.60 6.85 -6.78
CA VAL A 10 3.68 8.19 -7.37
C VAL A 10 4.19 9.18 -6.34
N ASN A 11 4.81 10.27 -6.78
CA ASN A 11 5.10 11.39 -5.90
C ASN A 11 3.77 12.11 -5.61
N PRO A 12 3.27 12.14 -4.36
CA PRO A 12 1.91 12.62 -4.10
C PRO A 12 1.74 14.13 -4.25
N GLY A 13 2.81 14.93 -4.22
CA GLY A 13 2.65 16.39 -4.09
C GLY A 13 1.71 16.76 -2.92
N SER A 14 1.10 17.95 -2.96
CA SER A 14 0.01 18.32 -2.05
C SER A 14 -1.33 17.93 -2.69
N HIS A 15 -2.01 16.90 -2.19
CA HIS A 15 -3.26 16.39 -2.78
C HIS A 15 -4.50 16.90 -1.99
N PRO A 16 -5.35 17.78 -2.56
CA PRO A 16 -6.50 18.38 -1.86
C PRO A 16 -7.77 17.50 -1.82
N GLN A 17 -7.73 16.24 -2.26
CA GLN A 17 -8.92 15.38 -2.47
C GLN A 17 -8.80 13.99 -1.83
N GLN A 18 -7.90 13.83 -0.86
CA GLN A 18 -7.64 12.56 -0.17
C GLN A 18 -8.91 11.96 0.47
N ASP A 19 -9.76 12.80 1.05
CA ASP A 19 -10.98 12.37 1.73
C ASP A 19 -12.08 11.89 0.75
N GLU A 20 -12.11 12.43 -0.48
CA GLU A 20 -13.11 12.04 -1.48
C GLU A 20 -12.75 10.72 -2.20
N GLU A 21 -11.47 10.37 -2.27
CA GLU A 21 -11.00 9.14 -2.90
C GLU A 21 -11.19 7.90 -2.01
N GLU A 22 -11.02 8.05 -0.69
CA GLU A 22 -11.23 6.96 0.28
C GLU A 22 -12.68 6.45 0.26
N VAL A 23 -13.64 7.35 0.06
CA VAL A 23 -15.08 7.05 -0.07
C VAL A 23 -15.41 6.38 -1.42
N ARG A 24 -14.74 6.76 -2.52
CA ARG A 24 -15.02 6.15 -3.84
C ARG A 24 -14.47 4.73 -3.97
N ILE A 25 -13.37 4.43 -3.29
CA ILE A 25 -12.75 3.10 -3.29
C ILE A 25 -13.61 2.08 -2.54
N SER A 26 -14.32 2.48 -1.47
CA SER A 26 -15.28 1.60 -0.79
C SER A 26 -16.49 1.25 -1.66
N ASP A 27 -17.02 2.23 -2.40
CA ASP A 27 -18.27 2.09 -3.16
C ASP A 27 -18.09 1.41 -4.53
N ALA A 28 -16.95 1.58 -5.19
CA ALA A 28 -16.66 0.95 -6.50
C ALA A 28 -16.50 -0.58 -6.42
N SER A 29 -16.45 -1.14 -5.21
CA SER A 29 -16.28 -2.56 -4.96
C SER A 29 -17.52 -3.39 -5.35
N GLU A 30 -18.73 -2.82 -5.38
CA GLU A 30 -19.95 -3.64 -5.51
C GLU A 30 -20.43 -3.88 -6.95
N THR A 31 -19.97 -3.11 -7.95
CA THR A 31 -20.69 -3.03 -9.25
C THR A 31 -19.89 -3.34 -10.50
N VAL A 32 -18.56 -3.53 -10.44
CA VAL A 32 -17.74 -3.75 -11.65
C VAL A 32 -16.71 -4.87 -11.45
N PRO A 33 -16.79 -5.98 -12.22
CA PRO A 33 -15.77 -7.02 -12.23
C PRO A 33 -14.41 -6.42 -12.64
N GLY A 34 -13.45 -6.42 -11.72
CA GLY A 34 -12.13 -5.80 -11.92
C GLY A 34 -11.96 -4.40 -11.34
N ALA A 35 -13.01 -3.71 -10.89
CA ALA A 35 -12.82 -2.46 -10.14
C ALA A 35 -12.09 -2.68 -8.81
N HIS A 36 -12.28 -3.85 -8.19
CA HIS A 36 -11.47 -4.27 -7.03
C HIS A 36 -9.97 -4.38 -7.30
N THR A 37 -9.53 -4.43 -8.56
CA THR A 37 -8.10 -4.60 -8.89
C THR A 37 -7.37 -3.28 -9.09
N GLY A 38 -8.07 -2.13 -9.07
CA GLY A 38 -7.48 -0.84 -9.43
C GLY A 38 -6.92 -0.78 -10.87
N ALA A 39 -7.11 -1.83 -11.67
CA ALA A 39 -6.46 -2.01 -12.96
C ALA A 39 -7.12 -1.19 -14.10
N ASN A 40 -8.38 -0.76 -13.92
CA ASN A 40 -9.16 -0.04 -14.93
C ASN A 40 -9.62 1.37 -14.49
N ILE A 41 -9.19 1.86 -13.32
CA ILE A 41 -9.41 3.25 -12.93
C ILE A 41 -8.19 4.04 -13.40
N GLY A 42 -8.38 5.02 -14.29
CA GLY A 42 -7.32 5.81 -14.93
C GLY A 42 -6.42 6.62 -13.99
N HIS A 43 -6.56 6.44 -12.68
CA HIS A 43 -5.71 6.95 -11.63
C HIS A 43 -5.35 5.77 -10.73
N ALA A 44 -4.31 5.04 -11.14
CA ALA A 44 -3.79 3.88 -10.45
C ALA A 44 -3.49 4.21 -8.98
N LEU A 45 -3.89 3.32 -8.08
CA LEU A 45 -3.67 3.38 -6.63
C LEU A 45 -2.35 4.11 -6.28
N PRO A 46 -2.40 5.35 -5.73
CA PRO A 46 -1.18 6.11 -5.47
C PRO A 46 -0.30 5.45 -4.40
N ARG A 47 -0.92 4.61 -3.55
CA ARG A 47 -0.30 3.85 -2.48
C ARG A 47 -0.87 2.44 -2.34
N MET A 48 -0.08 1.52 -1.79
CA MET A 48 -0.48 0.17 -1.40
C MET A 48 0.01 -0.17 0.00
N VAL A 49 -0.79 -0.86 0.79
CA VAL A 49 -0.36 -1.39 2.09
C VAL A 49 0.49 -2.62 1.85
N TYR A 50 1.73 -2.59 2.34
CA TYR A 50 2.64 -3.73 2.31
C TYR A 50 2.34 -4.70 3.45
N GLY A 51 2.06 -4.18 4.64
CA GLY A 51 1.71 -4.97 5.81
C GLY A 51 1.42 -4.11 7.03
N VAL A 52 0.80 -4.73 8.04
CA VAL A 52 0.56 -4.15 9.36
C VAL A 52 1.22 -5.06 10.39
N TYR A 53 1.97 -4.46 11.30
CA TYR A 53 2.85 -5.13 12.26
C TYR A 53 2.47 -4.77 13.69
N GLU A 54 2.66 -5.69 14.63
CA GLU A 54 2.23 -5.49 16.02
C GLU A 54 3.17 -4.54 16.78
N ASN A 55 4.42 -4.43 16.33
CA ASN A 55 5.46 -3.64 16.97
C ASN A 55 6.43 -3.03 15.94
N GLN A 56 7.18 -2.04 16.40
CA GLN A 56 8.13 -1.30 15.57
C GLN A 56 9.24 -2.19 15.00
N ASN A 57 9.74 -3.17 15.78
CA ASN A 57 10.84 -4.04 15.34
C ASN A 57 10.44 -4.90 14.13
N GLU A 58 9.21 -5.41 14.11
CA GLU A 58 8.66 -6.14 12.97
C GLU A 58 8.54 -5.25 11.73
N ALA A 59 8.04 -4.02 11.90
CA ALA A 59 7.95 -3.05 10.82
C ALA A 59 9.34 -2.65 10.28
N GLU A 60 10.34 -2.46 11.14
CA GLU A 60 11.73 -2.21 10.75
C GLU A 60 12.34 -3.39 9.99
N GLY A 61 12.02 -4.62 10.40
CA GLY A 61 12.38 -5.83 9.66
C GLY A 61 11.86 -5.82 8.23
N ALA A 62 10.58 -5.47 8.05
CA ALA A 62 9.97 -5.32 6.73
C ALA A 62 10.60 -4.19 5.90
N LEU A 63 10.87 -3.02 6.50
CA LEU A 63 11.57 -1.93 5.83
C LEU A 63 12.96 -2.36 5.32
N LYS A 64 13.68 -3.15 6.12
CA LYS A 64 14.99 -3.67 5.73
C LYS A 64 14.90 -4.63 4.56
N GLU A 65 13.90 -5.52 4.55
CA GLU A 65 13.65 -6.43 3.43
C GLU A 65 13.30 -5.67 2.14
N ILE A 66 12.38 -4.70 2.24
CA ILE A 66 12.00 -3.84 1.12
C ILE A 66 13.23 -3.10 0.58
N SER A 67 14.04 -2.50 1.46
CA SER A 67 15.27 -1.80 1.08
C SER A 67 16.24 -2.72 0.32
N ASN A 68 16.46 -3.93 0.81
CA ASN A 68 17.31 -4.92 0.15
C ASN A 68 16.79 -5.29 -1.25
N ASN A 69 15.48 -5.50 -1.39
CA ASN A 69 14.85 -5.82 -2.68
C ASN A 69 15.00 -4.66 -3.68
N LEU A 70 14.71 -3.43 -3.25
CA LEU A 70 14.83 -2.24 -4.10
C LEU A 70 16.28 -1.99 -4.53
N GLN A 71 17.26 -2.18 -3.64
CA GLN A 71 18.69 -2.06 -3.97
C GLN A 71 19.13 -3.08 -5.03
N GLN A 72 18.50 -4.26 -5.05
CA GLN A 72 18.75 -5.31 -6.05
C GLN A 72 17.92 -5.14 -7.32
N ASN A 73 17.14 -4.06 -7.43
CA ASN A 73 16.15 -3.84 -8.50
C ASN A 73 15.15 -5.00 -8.61
N ALA A 74 14.91 -5.70 -7.51
CA ALA A 74 13.96 -6.80 -7.44
C ALA A 74 12.54 -6.27 -7.20
N PRO A 75 11.51 -6.85 -7.84
CA PRO A 75 10.14 -6.42 -7.62
C PRO A 75 9.69 -6.70 -6.20
N LEU A 76 8.95 -5.76 -5.61
CA LEU A 76 8.28 -5.98 -4.34
C LEU A 76 7.08 -6.90 -4.54
N ARG A 77 6.93 -7.85 -3.63
CA ARG A 77 5.81 -8.78 -3.59
C ARG A 77 4.84 -8.32 -2.51
N ILE A 78 3.59 -8.08 -2.88
CA ILE A 78 2.53 -7.76 -1.92
C ILE A 78 1.43 -8.79 -2.03
N ASP A 79 1.24 -9.55 -0.96
CA ASP A 79 0.13 -10.48 -0.81
C ASP A 79 -1.08 -9.71 -0.28
N ALA A 80 -2.09 -9.51 -1.12
CA ALA A 80 -3.36 -8.98 -0.67
C ALA A 80 -4.23 -10.12 -0.14
N ASN A 81 -4.99 -9.85 0.93
CA ASN A 81 -5.94 -10.75 1.61
C ASN A 81 -7.02 -11.39 0.71
N SER A 82 -6.98 -11.19 -0.61
CA SER A 82 -7.94 -11.64 -1.62
C SER A 82 -7.36 -12.69 -2.60
N HIS A 83 -6.33 -13.45 -2.21
CA HIS A 83 -5.57 -14.37 -3.08
C HIS A 83 -4.91 -13.68 -4.28
N ARG A 84 -4.59 -12.38 -4.13
CA ARG A 84 -3.93 -11.60 -5.18
C ARG A 84 -2.50 -11.31 -4.75
N LEU A 85 -1.58 -11.62 -5.64
CA LEU A 85 -0.17 -11.27 -5.50
C LEU A 85 0.11 -10.11 -6.46
N PHE A 86 0.60 -9.00 -5.92
CA PHE A 86 1.10 -7.89 -6.72
C PHE A 86 2.62 -7.97 -6.82
N LEU A 87 3.13 -7.84 -8.03
CA LEU A 87 4.55 -7.62 -8.30
C LEU A 87 4.72 -6.16 -8.70
N ILE A 88 5.38 -5.39 -7.84
CA ILE A 88 5.64 -3.97 -8.09
C ILE A 88 7.11 -3.84 -8.53
N PRO A 89 7.38 -3.44 -9.77
CA PRO A 89 8.73 -3.13 -10.22
C PRO A 89 9.40 -2.09 -9.32
N ALA A 90 10.69 -2.27 -9.02
CA ALA A 90 11.41 -1.38 -8.11
C ALA A 90 11.45 0.07 -8.60
N ASP A 91 11.50 0.28 -9.92
CA ASP A 91 11.48 1.59 -10.58
C ASP A 91 10.12 2.32 -10.46
N ARG A 92 9.07 1.60 -10.08
CA ARG A 92 7.75 2.18 -9.78
C ARG A 92 7.55 2.54 -8.32
N VAL A 93 8.48 2.17 -7.44
CA VAL A 93 8.41 2.56 -6.02
C VAL A 93 9.03 3.94 -5.87
N HIS A 94 8.20 4.92 -5.50
CA HIS A 94 8.67 6.27 -5.27
C HIS A 94 9.27 6.42 -3.86
N TYR A 95 8.52 6.00 -2.84
CA TYR A 95 9.00 5.96 -1.46
C TYR A 95 8.16 5.00 -0.62
N VAL A 96 8.67 4.67 0.56
CA VAL A 96 8.05 3.75 1.52
C VAL A 96 7.93 4.48 2.85
N VAL A 97 6.77 4.36 3.49
CA VAL A 97 6.47 4.96 4.80
C VAL A 97 6.17 3.87 5.79
N CYS A 98 6.65 4.04 7.03
CA CYS A 98 6.19 3.31 8.18
C CYS A 98 5.51 4.30 9.12
N GLU A 99 4.26 4.05 9.45
CA GLU A 99 3.43 4.92 10.28
C GLU A 99 2.83 4.12 11.44
N GLU A 100 2.73 4.76 12.60
CA GLU A 100 2.03 4.20 13.75
C GLU A 100 0.51 4.31 13.56
N VAL A 101 -0.22 3.23 13.78
CA VAL A 101 -1.67 3.15 13.55
C VAL A 101 -2.40 2.54 14.74
N THR A 102 -3.59 3.05 15.02
CA THR A 102 -4.55 2.47 15.96
C THR A 102 -5.49 1.54 15.19
N ARG A 103 -5.62 0.28 15.62
CA ARG A 103 -6.55 -0.64 14.97
C ARG A 103 -7.97 -0.41 15.49
N PRO A 104 -9.03 -0.63 14.69
CA PRO A 104 -10.41 -0.53 15.16
C PRO A 104 -10.79 -1.48 16.30
N LYS A 105 -9.97 -2.50 16.58
CA LYS A 105 -10.14 -3.42 17.72
C LYS A 105 -9.46 -2.93 19.01
N ASP A 106 -8.59 -1.93 18.88
CA ASP A 106 -7.82 -1.35 19.99
C ASP A 106 -8.52 -0.08 20.55
N GLU A 107 -9.70 0.27 20.02
CA GLU A 107 -10.62 1.32 20.49
C GLU A 107 -11.81 0.69 21.25
#